data_AF-A0A905QWL9-F1
#
_entry.id   AF-A0A905QWL9-F1
#
_cell.length_a   1.000
_cell.length_b   1.000
_cell.length_c   1.000
_cell.angle_alpha   90.00
_cell.angle_beta   90.00
_cell.angle_gamma   90.00
#
_symmetry.space_group_name_H-M   'P 1'
#
loop_
_entity.id
_entity.type
_entity.pdbx_description
1 polymer ?
#
loop_
_entity_poly.entity_id
_entity_poly.type
_entity_poly.pdbx_seq_one_letter_code
_entity_poly.pdbx_strand_id
1 'polypeptide(L)'
;MADYSSRDVSNLNAFLSNIGPEFCIYTYSMLNAGVDKETLRCLSEDQLLNECGITNSIHRYRMLDSIRAHENTLGTSFEENIDKSLDVFVSYRRSNGSQLASLLKVHLQLRGFSVFIDVERLEAGKFDNNLLQSIRQAKHFLLVLTPQALDRCIDDDECKDWVHREIVAALQASCNIIPITDNFKWPDPEKLPDDMRAVCHFNGVMWIHDYQDACVDKLERFLRGDSPGSRVGGMSGSGKGDCTPGTPSIVQKPASNAITPT
;
A
#
# COMPACT_ATOMS: atom_id res chain seq x y z
N MET A 1 9.45 -38.70 18.85
CA MET A 1 8.95 -37.32 18.64
C MET A 1 7.82 -37.12 19.63
N ALA A 2 7.95 -36.18 20.57
CA ALA A 2 6.91 -35.91 21.55
C ALA A 2 5.83 -35.05 20.90
N ASP A 3 4.56 -35.41 21.11
CA ASP A 3 3.42 -34.65 20.60
C ASP A 3 2.98 -33.62 21.64
N TYR A 4 3.01 -32.35 21.24
CA TYR A 4 2.62 -31.20 22.08
C TYR A 4 1.30 -30.57 21.63
N SER A 5 0.55 -31.19 20.71
CA SER A 5 -0.69 -30.67 20.12
C SER A 5 -1.77 -30.24 21.12
N SER A 6 -1.74 -30.79 22.35
CA SER A 6 -2.68 -30.45 23.43
C SER A 6 -2.31 -29.20 24.23
N ARG A 7 -1.06 -28.70 24.13
CA ARG A 7 -0.55 -27.56 24.89
C ARG A 7 0.13 -26.48 24.05
N ASP A 8 0.62 -26.83 22.86
CA ASP A 8 1.31 -25.91 21.96
C ASP A 8 0.32 -25.27 20.97
N VAL A 9 -0.46 -24.31 21.46
CA VAL A 9 -1.41 -23.53 20.63
C VAL A 9 -0.65 -22.62 19.65
N SER A 10 0.62 -22.31 19.92
CA SER A 10 1.41 -21.30 19.21
C SER A 10 2.46 -21.86 18.24
N ASN A 11 2.54 -23.18 18.08
CA ASN A 11 3.58 -23.89 17.31
C ASN A 11 5.02 -23.55 17.75
N LEU A 12 5.23 -23.38 19.06
CA LEU A 12 6.54 -23.15 19.67
C LEU A 12 7.53 -24.28 19.34
N ASN A 13 7.08 -25.54 19.30
CA ASN A 13 7.94 -26.67 18.96
C ASN A 13 8.54 -26.52 17.55
N ALA A 14 7.72 -26.11 16.58
CA ALA A 14 8.17 -25.93 15.20
C ALA A 14 9.20 -24.80 15.10
N PHE A 15 9.04 -23.72 15.88
CA PHE A 15 10.03 -22.65 15.96
C PHE A 15 11.37 -23.16 16.52
N LEU A 16 11.35 -23.88 17.64
CA LEU A 16 12.56 -24.45 18.24
C LEU A 16 13.23 -25.45 17.29
N SER A 17 12.45 -26.27 16.59
CA SER A 17 12.95 -27.22 15.60
C SER A 17 13.64 -26.53 14.41
N ASN A 18 13.20 -25.34 14.02
CA ASN A 18 13.84 -24.54 12.96
C ASN A 18 15.20 -23.97 13.39
N ILE A 19 15.40 -23.70 14.70
CA ILE A 19 16.72 -23.30 15.23
C ILE A 19 17.68 -24.51 15.21
N GLY A 20 17.15 -25.68 15.55
CA GLY A 20 17.85 -26.96 15.50
C GLY A 20 17.07 -28.06 16.22
N PRO A 21 17.22 -29.33 15.80
CA PRO A 21 16.52 -30.45 16.43
C PRO A 21 16.86 -30.63 17.92
N GLU A 22 18.03 -30.16 18.36
CA GLU A 22 18.46 -30.18 19.76
C GLU A 22 17.66 -29.27 20.68
N PHE A 23 16.96 -28.26 20.14
CA PHE A 23 16.21 -27.29 20.95
C PHE A 23 14.80 -27.74 21.30
N CYS A 24 14.26 -28.75 20.60
CA CYS A 24 12.93 -29.29 20.87
C CYS A 24 12.79 -29.85 22.30
N ILE A 25 13.91 -30.16 22.98
CA ILE A 25 13.92 -30.61 24.38
C ILE A 25 13.38 -29.55 25.35
N TYR A 26 13.46 -28.26 24.99
CA TYR A 26 13.03 -27.14 25.83
C TYR A 26 11.54 -26.82 25.69
N THR A 27 10.87 -27.36 24.67
CA THR A 27 9.46 -27.08 24.35
C THR A 27 8.56 -27.22 25.58
N TYR A 28 8.69 -28.33 26.32
CA TYR A 28 7.83 -28.57 27.48
C TYR A 28 8.09 -27.57 28.62
N SER A 29 9.38 -27.27 28.89
CA SER A 29 9.77 -26.34 29.95
C SER A 29 9.26 -24.93 29.65
N MET A 30 9.39 -24.49 28.40
CA MET A 30 8.93 -23.18 27.95
C MET A 30 7.40 -23.07 27.98
N LEU A 31 6.68 -24.09 27.49
CA LEU A 31 5.21 -24.12 27.58
C LEU A 31 4.72 -24.13 29.03
N ASN A 32 5.42 -24.84 29.94
CA ASN A 32 5.07 -24.87 31.36
C ASN A 32 5.36 -23.55 32.07
N ALA A 33 6.36 -22.79 31.61
CA ALA A 33 6.61 -21.42 32.04
C ALA A 33 5.61 -20.40 31.44
N GLY A 34 4.65 -20.85 30.63
CA GLY A 34 3.65 -19.98 29.99
C GLY A 34 4.20 -19.23 28.77
N VAL A 35 5.34 -19.64 28.22
CA VAL A 35 5.90 -19.05 27.01
C VAL A 35 5.11 -19.53 25.80
N ASP A 36 4.63 -18.55 25.04
CA ASP A 36 3.98 -18.69 23.75
C ASP A 36 4.72 -17.85 22.70
N LYS A 37 4.36 -17.98 21.42
CA LYS A 37 5.03 -17.24 20.33
C LYS A 37 5.02 -15.71 20.51
N GLU A 38 4.01 -15.14 21.18
CA GLU A 38 3.96 -13.70 21.41
C GLU A 38 4.91 -13.26 22.53
N THR A 39 4.89 -13.95 23.67
CA THR A 39 5.78 -13.65 24.81
C THR A 39 7.23 -14.02 24.54
N LEU A 40 7.49 -14.99 23.64
CA LEU A 40 8.82 -15.39 23.22
C LEU A 40 9.68 -14.20 22.73
N ARG A 41 9.05 -13.20 22.11
CA ARG A 41 9.70 -11.98 21.62
C ARG A 41 10.24 -11.08 22.73
N CYS A 42 9.65 -11.16 23.92
CA CYS A 42 9.98 -10.29 25.06
C CYS A 42 10.83 -11.01 26.11
N LEU A 43 11.29 -12.23 25.85
CA LEU A 43 12.07 -13.00 26.82
C LEU A 43 13.49 -12.44 26.97
N SER A 44 13.88 -12.23 28.22
CA SER A 44 15.27 -11.92 28.59
C SER A 44 16.08 -13.19 28.85
N GLU A 45 17.40 -13.04 28.84
CA GLU A 45 18.32 -14.13 29.17
C GLU A 45 18.09 -14.69 30.60
N ASP A 46 17.74 -13.83 31.56
CA ASP A 46 17.39 -14.21 32.93
C ASP A 46 16.12 -15.07 32.99
N GLN A 47 15.11 -14.74 32.18
CA GLN A 47 13.86 -15.47 32.11
C GLN A 47 14.06 -16.86 31.48
N LEU A 48 14.90 -16.95 30.45
CA LEU A 48 15.28 -18.24 29.86
C LEU A 48 16.03 -19.13 30.85
N LEU A 49 16.82 -18.55 31.75
CA LEU A 49 17.55 -19.31 32.77
C LEU A 49 16.66 -19.74 33.93
N ASN A 50 15.99 -18.77 34.56
CA ASN A 50 15.31 -18.95 35.84
C ASN A 50 13.91 -19.54 35.69
N GLU A 51 13.19 -19.18 34.63
CA GLU A 51 11.79 -19.61 34.43
C GLU A 51 11.70 -20.78 33.44
N CYS A 52 12.43 -20.70 32.32
CA CYS A 52 12.44 -21.78 31.32
C CYS A 52 13.45 -22.90 31.64
N GLY A 53 14.32 -22.73 32.64
CA GLY A 53 15.28 -23.75 33.08
C GLY A 53 16.41 -24.04 32.09
N ILE A 54 16.73 -23.12 31.18
CA ILE A 54 17.74 -23.33 30.14
C ILE A 54 19.12 -22.91 30.67
N THR A 55 19.81 -23.85 31.32
CA THR A 55 21.12 -23.59 31.95
C THR A 55 22.26 -23.39 30.95
N ASN A 56 22.13 -23.92 29.74
CA ASN A 56 23.16 -23.81 28.72
C ASN A 56 23.16 -22.40 28.09
N SER A 57 24.21 -21.62 28.37
CA SER A 57 24.39 -20.25 27.87
C SER A 57 24.45 -20.17 26.34
N ILE A 58 25.02 -21.18 25.67
CA ILE A 58 25.08 -21.24 24.19
C ILE A 58 23.68 -21.44 23.61
N HIS A 59 22.85 -22.26 24.26
CA HIS A 59 21.49 -22.48 23.81
C HIS A 59 20.63 -21.23 24.00
N ARG A 60 20.74 -20.56 25.15
CA ARG A 60 20.08 -19.26 25.40
C ARG A 60 20.50 -18.22 24.36
N TYR A 61 21.80 -18.12 24.09
CA TYR A 61 22.31 -17.20 23.06
C TYR A 61 21.75 -17.52 21.67
N ARG A 62 21.83 -18.76 21.21
CA ARG A 62 21.29 -19.16 19.89
C ARG A 62 19.78 -18.96 19.77
N MET A 63 19.04 -19.17 20.86
CA MET A 63 17.61 -18.87 20.89
C MET A 63 17.33 -17.38 20.78
N LEU A 64 17.99 -16.54 21.59
CA LEU A 64 17.82 -15.09 21.54
C LEU A 64 18.28 -14.51 20.19
N ASP A 65 19.38 -15.01 19.63
CA ASP A 65 19.87 -14.64 18.31
C ASP A 65 18.89 -15.04 17.21
N SER A 66 18.31 -16.24 17.29
CA SER A 66 17.28 -16.68 16.34
C SER A 66 15.99 -15.90 16.48
N ILE A 67 15.59 -15.49 17.69
CA ILE A 67 14.43 -14.62 17.94
C ILE A 67 14.68 -13.24 17.29
N ARG A 68 15.86 -12.65 17.47
CA ARG A 68 16.27 -11.38 16.82
C ARG A 68 16.40 -11.51 15.30
N ALA A 69 16.89 -12.63 14.80
CA ALA A 69 16.99 -12.89 13.37
C ALA A 69 15.60 -13.12 12.75
N HIS A 70 14.68 -13.76 13.49
CA HIS A 70 13.26 -13.82 13.13
C HIS A 70 12.61 -12.45 13.22
N GLU A 71 12.96 -11.61 14.19
CA GLU A 71 12.52 -10.21 14.26
C GLU A 71 13.05 -9.40 13.07
N ASN A 72 14.24 -9.67 12.55
CA ASN A 72 14.75 -9.02 11.34
C ASN A 72 14.15 -9.60 10.05
N THR A 73 13.88 -10.90 9.98
CA THR A 73 13.28 -11.55 8.79
C THR A 73 11.77 -11.30 8.71
N LEU A 74 11.10 -11.29 9.86
CA LEU A 74 9.72 -10.85 10.03
C LEU A 74 9.65 -9.31 10.06
N GLY A 75 10.72 -8.61 10.43
CA GLY A 75 10.85 -7.15 10.31
C GLY A 75 11.03 -6.71 8.86
N THR A 76 11.58 -7.56 8.00
CA THR A 76 11.61 -7.30 6.55
C THR A 76 10.29 -7.70 5.86
N SER A 77 9.31 -8.27 6.59
CA SER A 77 8.00 -8.64 6.02
C SER A 77 6.76 -8.11 6.77
N PHE A 78 6.93 -7.56 7.98
CA PHE A 78 5.87 -6.96 8.80
C PHE A 78 6.17 -5.55 9.32
N GLU A 79 7.43 -5.09 9.42
CA GLU A 79 7.69 -3.71 9.87
C GLU A 79 7.56 -2.66 8.75
N GLU A 80 7.55 -3.05 7.46
CA GLU A 80 7.03 -2.16 6.39
C GLU A 80 5.49 -2.15 6.33
N ASN A 81 4.79 -2.97 7.12
CA ASN A 81 3.35 -3.17 7.03
C ASN A 81 2.55 -2.78 8.28
N ILE A 82 3.19 -2.51 9.42
CA ILE A 82 2.49 -2.09 10.65
C ILE A 82 2.40 -0.56 10.77
N ASP A 83 3.21 0.21 10.06
CA ASP A 83 3.13 1.68 10.11
C ASP A 83 2.06 2.28 9.18
N LYS A 84 1.38 1.41 8.41
CA LYS A 84 0.33 1.80 7.46
C LYS A 84 -0.87 0.86 7.55
N SER A 85 -1.70 1.05 8.58
CA SER A 85 -2.97 0.32 8.80
C SER A 85 -4.02 0.60 7.70
N LEU A 86 -3.75 1.56 6.82
CA LEU A 86 -4.58 1.94 5.69
C LEU A 86 -3.84 1.62 4.40
N ASP A 87 -4.42 0.76 3.57
CA ASP A 87 -3.83 0.46 2.27
C ASP A 87 -4.07 1.63 1.30
N VAL A 88 -5.30 2.16 1.29
CA VAL A 88 -5.72 3.14 0.29
C VAL A 88 -6.47 4.30 0.95
N PHE A 89 -6.00 5.51 0.71
CA PHE A 89 -6.77 6.74 0.99
C PHE A 89 -7.36 7.28 -0.31
N VAL A 90 -8.65 7.62 -0.33
CA VAL A 90 -9.31 8.22 -1.50
C VAL A 90 -9.64 9.69 -1.23
N SER A 91 -8.95 10.57 -1.92
CA SER A 91 -9.26 11.99 -2.01
C SER A 91 -10.22 12.24 -3.19
N TYR A 92 -11.26 13.03 -2.97
CA TYR A 92 -12.26 13.34 -3.99
C TYR A 92 -12.93 14.69 -3.73
N ARG A 93 -13.44 15.32 -4.79
CA ARG A 93 -14.25 16.54 -4.66
C ARG A 93 -15.67 16.17 -4.19
N ARG A 94 -16.09 16.67 -3.02
CA ARG A 94 -17.43 16.36 -2.47
C ARG A 94 -18.62 16.73 -3.37
N SER A 95 -18.47 17.77 -4.19
CA SER A 95 -19.55 18.28 -5.05
C SER A 95 -19.97 17.30 -6.15
N ASN A 96 -19.06 16.46 -6.65
CA ASN A 96 -19.34 15.58 -7.80
C ASN A 96 -18.57 14.25 -7.81
N GLY A 97 -17.54 14.06 -6.97
CA GLY A 97 -16.73 12.83 -6.90
C GLY A 97 -17.21 11.79 -5.89
N SER A 98 -18.24 12.10 -5.09
CA SER A 98 -18.69 11.22 -3.98
C SER A 98 -19.19 9.85 -4.45
N GLN A 99 -19.88 9.80 -5.59
CA GLN A 99 -20.40 8.56 -6.16
C GLN A 99 -19.26 7.64 -6.62
N LEU A 100 -18.31 8.18 -7.39
CA LEU A 100 -17.15 7.43 -7.88
C LEU A 100 -16.24 6.97 -6.73
N ALA A 101 -15.99 7.84 -5.74
CA ALA A 101 -15.21 7.46 -4.55
C ALA A 101 -15.86 6.31 -3.77
N SER A 102 -17.18 6.34 -3.60
CA SER A 102 -17.93 5.26 -2.93
C SER A 102 -17.87 3.95 -3.71
N LEU A 103 -17.99 4.03 -5.04
CA LEU A 103 -17.88 2.88 -5.93
C LEU A 103 -16.49 2.23 -5.84
N LEU A 104 -15.44 3.04 -5.96
CA LEU A 104 -14.04 2.60 -5.83
C LEU A 104 -13.79 1.93 -4.47
N LYS A 105 -14.32 2.53 -3.39
CA LYS A 105 -14.24 1.94 -2.05
C LYS A 105 -14.83 0.54 -2.01
N VAL A 106 -16.06 0.35 -2.50
CA VAL A 106 -16.72 -0.97 -2.50
C VAL A 106 -15.92 -1.99 -3.32
N HIS A 107 -15.51 -1.62 -4.53
CA HIS A 107 -14.75 -2.53 -5.40
C HIS A 107 -13.40 -2.95 -4.81
N LEU A 108 -12.68 -2.01 -4.21
CA LEU A 108 -11.38 -2.29 -3.58
C LEU A 108 -11.53 -3.11 -2.29
N GLN A 109 -12.58 -2.84 -1.49
CA GLN A 109 -12.87 -3.63 -0.28
C GLN A 109 -13.23 -5.08 -0.62
N LEU A 110 -14.00 -5.31 -1.70
CA LEU A 110 -14.28 -6.67 -2.19
C LEU A 110 -13.02 -7.43 -2.61
N ARG A 111 -11.94 -6.72 -2.95
CA ARG A 111 -10.62 -7.28 -3.30
C ARG A 111 -9.67 -7.38 -2.12
N GLY A 112 -10.14 -7.06 -0.91
CA GLY A 112 -9.40 -7.21 0.34
C GLY A 112 -8.53 -6.00 0.72
N PHE A 113 -8.67 -4.85 0.06
CA PHE A 113 -7.94 -3.63 0.44
C PHE A 113 -8.68 -2.86 1.55
N SER A 114 -7.91 -2.35 2.52
CA SER A 114 -8.42 -1.38 3.50
C SER A 114 -8.49 0.01 2.89
N VAL A 115 -9.71 0.50 2.62
CA VAL A 115 -9.95 1.80 1.98
C VAL A 115 -10.59 2.79 2.93
N PHE A 116 -9.93 3.94 3.11
CA PHE A 116 -10.45 5.10 3.81
C PHE A 116 -10.90 6.16 2.81
N ILE A 117 -12.10 6.70 3.04
CA ILE A 117 -12.62 7.86 2.31
C ILE A 117 -13.01 8.90 3.35
N ASP A 118 -12.81 10.18 3.05
CA ASP A 118 -13.30 11.25 3.91
C ASP A 118 -14.84 11.28 3.85
N VAL A 119 -15.49 10.70 4.87
CA VAL A 119 -16.94 10.79 5.07
C VAL A 119 -17.20 11.84 6.15
N GLU A 120 -18.17 12.70 5.88
CA GLU A 120 -18.56 13.94 6.57
C GLU A 120 -18.86 13.88 8.10
N ARG A 121 -18.44 12.84 8.84
CA ARG A 121 -18.82 12.58 10.24
C ARG A 121 -17.67 12.64 11.24
N LEU A 122 -16.77 13.61 11.12
CA LEU A 122 -15.78 13.88 12.16
C LEU A 122 -15.93 15.33 12.63
N GLU A 123 -16.46 15.46 13.84
CA GLU A 123 -16.86 16.70 14.50
C GLU A 123 -15.73 17.75 14.52
N ALA A 124 -16.12 19.01 14.28
CA ALA A 124 -15.24 20.15 14.11
C ALA A 124 -14.27 20.34 15.30
N GLY A 125 -12.96 20.41 15.02
CA GLY A 125 -11.95 20.91 15.94
C GLY A 125 -10.65 20.10 16.08
N LYS A 126 -10.67 18.79 15.77
CA LYS A 126 -9.47 17.89 15.81
C LYS A 126 -9.22 17.10 14.52
N PHE A 127 -9.93 17.47 13.45
CA PHE A 127 -10.01 16.73 12.18
C PHE A 127 -8.71 16.79 11.36
N ASP A 128 -8.09 17.97 11.28
CA ASP A 128 -6.94 18.25 10.42
C ASP A 128 -5.78 17.27 10.63
N ASN A 129 -5.42 17.02 11.88
CA ASN A 129 -4.28 16.15 12.18
C ASN A 129 -4.59 14.68 11.93
N ASN A 130 -5.81 14.21 12.21
CA ASN A 130 -6.18 12.81 11.98
C ASN A 130 -6.31 12.48 10.49
N LEU A 131 -6.86 13.38 9.69
CA LEU A 131 -6.98 13.17 8.25
C LEU A 131 -5.59 13.11 7.59
N LEU A 132 -4.75 14.11 7.86
CA LEU A 132 -3.39 14.15 7.32
C LEU A 132 -2.53 12.99 7.84
N GLN A 133 -2.74 12.56 9.09
CA GLN A 133 -2.09 11.38 9.63
C GLN A 133 -2.56 10.09 8.94
N SER A 134 -3.86 9.99 8.61
CA SER A 134 -4.39 8.86 7.83
C SER A 134 -3.78 8.79 6.43
N ILE A 135 -3.51 9.94 5.80
CA ILE A 135 -2.81 10.02 4.51
C ILE A 135 -1.36 9.58 4.65
N ARG A 136 -0.65 10.04 5.69
CA ARG A 136 0.74 9.60 5.95
C ARG A 136 0.83 8.10 6.23
N GLN A 137 -0.18 7.55 6.88
CA GLN A 137 -0.34 6.13 7.15
C GLN A 137 -0.89 5.35 5.94
N ALA A 138 -1.23 5.99 4.82
CA ALA A 138 -1.72 5.30 3.65
C ALA A 138 -0.56 4.86 2.74
N LYS A 139 -0.63 3.64 2.21
CA LYS A 139 0.35 3.17 1.20
C LYS A 139 0.08 3.82 -0.14
N HIS A 140 -1.19 3.84 -0.51
CA HIS A 140 -1.67 4.37 -1.78
C HIS A 140 -2.60 5.54 -1.56
N PHE A 141 -2.46 6.56 -2.40
CA PHE A 141 -3.31 7.74 -2.41
C PHE A 141 -4.03 7.82 -3.75
N LEU A 142 -5.34 7.57 -3.75
CA LEU A 142 -6.18 7.69 -4.93
C LEU A 142 -6.76 9.09 -5.00
N LEU A 143 -6.48 9.79 -6.11
CA LEU A 143 -7.02 11.12 -6.34
C LEU A 143 -8.11 11.05 -7.39
N VAL A 144 -9.37 11.20 -6.98
CA VAL A 144 -10.52 11.22 -7.90
C VAL A 144 -10.67 12.60 -8.52
N LEU A 145 -10.36 12.67 -9.82
CA LEU A 145 -10.41 13.86 -10.65
C LEU A 145 -11.67 13.83 -11.52
N THR A 146 -12.76 14.36 -10.98
CA THR A 146 -13.98 14.71 -11.71
C THR A 146 -13.86 16.08 -12.38
N PRO A 147 -14.79 16.49 -13.27
CA PRO A 147 -14.75 17.83 -13.84
C PRO A 147 -14.68 18.89 -12.73
N GLN A 148 -13.81 19.88 -12.87
CA GLN A 148 -13.61 20.96 -11.89
C GLN A 148 -13.04 20.52 -10.52
N ALA A 149 -12.47 19.31 -10.41
CA ALA A 149 -11.93 18.82 -9.14
C ALA A 149 -10.81 19.71 -8.56
N LEU A 150 -9.96 20.27 -9.43
CA LEU A 150 -8.82 21.11 -9.05
C LEU A 150 -9.09 22.62 -9.16
N ASP A 151 -10.29 23.06 -9.57
CA ASP A 151 -10.56 24.48 -9.83
C ASP A 151 -10.34 25.37 -8.59
N ARG A 152 -10.54 24.83 -7.38
CA ARG A 152 -10.30 25.56 -6.12
C ARG A 152 -8.85 25.46 -5.61
N CYS A 153 -8.03 24.63 -6.24
CA CYS A 153 -6.60 24.51 -5.94
C CYS A 153 -5.76 25.40 -6.86
N ILE A 154 -6.36 25.99 -7.90
CA ILE A 154 -5.71 26.97 -8.77
C ILE A 154 -5.44 28.24 -7.95
N ASP A 155 -4.20 28.74 -8.01
CA ASP A 155 -3.72 29.92 -7.28
C ASP A 155 -3.94 29.84 -5.75
N ASP A 156 -4.02 28.64 -5.17
CA ASP A 156 -4.19 28.41 -3.72
C ASP A 156 -2.83 28.35 -2.99
N ASP A 157 -2.02 29.40 -3.08
CA ASP A 157 -0.68 29.47 -2.45
C ASP A 157 -0.74 29.37 -0.90
N GLU A 158 -1.89 29.64 -0.31
CA GLU A 158 -2.12 29.56 1.14
C GLU A 158 -2.57 28.17 1.61
N CYS A 159 -2.69 27.19 0.70
CA CYS A 159 -3.10 25.81 0.99
C CYS A 159 -4.42 25.73 1.80
N LYS A 160 -5.41 26.53 1.39
CA LYS A 160 -6.72 26.61 2.07
C LYS A 160 -7.65 25.47 1.65
N ASP A 161 -7.54 24.98 0.42
CA ASP A 161 -8.41 23.89 -0.04
C ASP A 161 -7.94 22.55 0.54
N TRP A 162 -8.90 21.73 0.95
CA TRP A 162 -8.61 20.42 1.54
C TRP A 162 -7.93 19.49 0.55
N VAL A 163 -8.37 19.44 -0.71
CA VAL A 163 -7.76 18.57 -1.72
C VAL A 163 -6.30 18.97 -1.94
N HIS A 164 -6.01 20.27 -1.89
CA HIS A 164 -4.64 20.78 -1.96
C HIS A 164 -3.80 20.25 -0.77
N ARG A 165 -4.27 20.42 0.47
CA ARG A 165 -3.58 19.91 1.67
C ARG A 165 -3.34 18.41 1.63
N GLU A 166 -4.31 17.64 1.14
CA GLU A 166 -4.21 16.19 1.00
C GLU A 166 -3.15 15.77 -0.02
N ILE A 167 -3.12 16.42 -1.19
CA ILE A 167 -2.12 16.15 -2.24
C ILE A 167 -0.71 16.46 -1.72
N VAL A 168 -0.52 17.62 -1.08
CA VAL A 168 0.77 18.00 -0.51
C VAL A 168 1.21 17.00 0.56
N ALA A 169 0.30 16.56 1.43
CA ALA A 169 0.60 15.55 2.43
C ALA A 169 0.97 14.19 1.82
N ALA A 170 0.28 13.76 0.76
CA ALA A 170 0.60 12.53 0.05
C ALA A 170 1.97 12.60 -0.64
N LEU A 171 2.32 13.75 -1.22
CA LEU A 171 3.63 14.00 -1.82
C LEU A 171 4.75 13.98 -0.77
N GLN A 172 4.55 14.67 0.36
CA GLN A 172 5.50 14.67 1.47
C GLN A 172 5.68 13.28 2.10
N ALA A 173 4.61 12.49 2.18
CA ALA A 173 4.63 11.13 2.69
C ALA A 173 5.15 10.10 1.68
N SER A 174 5.53 10.52 0.47
CA SER A 174 5.96 9.64 -0.63
C SER A 174 4.98 8.49 -0.92
N CYS A 175 3.68 8.76 -0.78
CA CYS A 175 2.64 7.79 -1.08
C CYS A 175 2.63 7.46 -2.58
N ASN A 176 2.18 6.25 -2.94
CA ASN A 176 1.92 5.93 -4.34
C ASN A 176 0.63 6.63 -4.79
N ILE A 177 0.77 7.78 -5.45
CA ILE A 177 -0.34 8.59 -5.94
C ILE A 177 -0.84 8.05 -7.28
N ILE A 178 -2.13 7.72 -7.34
CA ILE A 178 -2.77 7.22 -8.56
C ILE A 178 -3.96 8.13 -8.88
N PRO A 179 -3.82 9.05 -9.85
CA PRO A 179 -4.93 9.87 -10.32
C PRO A 179 -5.98 9.04 -11.06
N ILE A 180 -7.25 9.21 -10.74
CA ILE A 180 -8.39 8.59 -11.44
C ILE A 180 -9.18 9.70 -12.12
N THR A 181 -9.14 9.74 -13.44
CA THR A 181 -9.76 10.81 -14.23
C THR A 181 -11.13 10.38 -14.74
N ASP A 182 -12.15 11.18 -14.46
CA ASP A 182 -13.50 11.03 -15.00
C ASP A 182 -13.89 12.33 -15.70
N ASN A 183 -13.89 12.32 -17.03
CA ASN A 183 -14.19 13.49 -17.88
C ASN A 183 -13.42 14.77 -17.48
N PHE A 184 -12.25 14.61 -16.87
CA PHE A 184 -11.43 15.68 -16.33
C PHE A 184 -10.39 16.16 -17.34
N LYS A 185 -10.12 17.47 -17.31
CA LYS A 185 -9.06 18.09 -18.09
C LYS A 185 -8.05 18.70 -17.13
N TRP A 186 -6.79 18.35 -17.31
CA TRP A 186 -5.71 18.95 -16.54
C TRP A 186 -5.64 20.46 -16.80
N PRO A 187 -5.61 21.30 -15.75
CA PRO A 187 -5.33 22.72 -15.90
C PRO A 187 -3.86 22.94 -16.29
N ASP A 188 -3.52 24.17 -16.70
CA ASP A 188 -2.13 24.54 -16.97
C ASP A 188 -1.28 24.33 -15.70
N PRO A 189 -0.17 23.58 -15.75
CA PRO A 189 0.66 23.30 -14.58
C PRO A 189 1.20 24.55 -13.87
N GLU A 190 1.34 25.66 -14.60
CA GLU A 190 1.79 26.96 -14.06
C GLU A 190 0.76 27.64 -13.17
N LYS A 191 -0.53 27.31 -13.32
CA LYS A 191 -1.63 27.81 -12.49
C LYS A 191 -1.80 27.01 -11.19
N LEU A 192 -1.12 25.86 -11.09
CA LEU A 192 -1.10 25.06 -9.88
C LEU A 192 0.10 25.49 -9.02
N PRO A 193 -0.10 25.60 -7.70
CA PRO A 193 0.97 25.82 -6.73
C PRO A 193 2.16 24.85 -6.92
N ASP A 194 3.37 25.36 -6.65
CA ASP A 194 4.64 24.64 -6.87
C ASP A 194 4.71 23.29 -6.13
N ASP A 195 4.10 23.22 -4.95
CA ASP A 195 4.11 22.07 -4.05
C ASP A 195 3.20 20.92 -4.52
N MET A 196 2.10 21.21 -5.22
CA MET A 196 1.20 20.18 -5.74
C MET A 196 1.44 19.82 -7.21
N ARG A 197 2.19 20.63 -7.97
CA ARG A 197 2.42 20.45 -9.42
C ARG A 197 2.98 19.09 -9.81
N ALA A 198 3.70 18.44 -8.89
CA ALA A 198 4.21 17.07 -9.09
C ALA A 198 3.10 16.08 -9.47
N VAL A 199 1.85 16.29 -9.00
CA VAL A 199 0.70 15.41 -9.24
C VAL A 199 0.39 15.19 -10.72
N CYS A 200 0.68 16.17 -11.58
CA CYS A 200 0.44 16.09 -13.03
C CYS A 200 1.34 15.07 -13.75
N HIS A 201 2.44 14.64 -13.13
CA HIS A 201 3.41 13.71 -13.71
C HIS A 201 3.14 12.25 -13.33
N PHE A 202 2.16 11.99 -12.46
CA PHE A 202 1.83 10.63 -12.03
C PHE A 202 0.98 9.90 -13.07
N ASN A 203 1.22 8.59 -13.21
CA ASN A 203 0.45 7.74 -14.09
C ASN A 203 -0.95 7.49 -13.52
N GLY A 204 -1.97 7.93 -14.25
CA GLY A 204 -3.37 7.79 -13.86
C GLY A 204 -4.12 6.67 -14.56
N VAL A 205 -5.32 6.39 -14.03
CA VAL A 205 -6.34 5.55 -14.64
C VAL A 205 -7.45 6.46 -15.17
N MET A 206 -7.83 6.28 -16.43
CA MET A 206 -9.03 6.90 -16.99
C MET A 206 -10.23 6.03 -16.63
N TRP A 207 -11.20 6.61 -15.93
CA TRP A 207 -12.43 5.94 -15.58
C TRP A 207 -13.38 5.93 -16.77
N ILE A 208 -13.92 4.76 -17.10
CA ILE A 208 -14.91 4.58 -18.16
C ILE A 208 -16.09 3.83 -17.58
N HIS A 209 -17.26 4.46 -17.54
CA HIS A 209 -18.46 3.92 -16.91
C HIS A 209 -18.94 2.59 -17.50
N ASP A 210 -18.68 2.35 -18.79
CA ASP A 210 -19.04 1.09 -19.47
C ASP A 210 -18.04 -0.06 -19.17
N TYR A 211 -16.83 0.26 -18.70
CA TYR A 211 -15.73 -0.69 -18.48
C TYR A 211 -15.18 -0.60 -17.06
N GLN A 212 -16.06 -0.59 -16.06
CA GLN A 212 -15.71 -0.38 -14.65
C GLN A 212 -14.73 -1.46 -14.15
N ASP A 213 -15.03 -2.73 -14.40
CA ASP A 213 -14.20 -3.85 -13.93
C ASP A 213 -12.77 -3.77 -14.48
N ALA A 214 -12.61 -3.43 -15.76
CA ALA A 214 -11.29 -3.27 -16.38
C ALA A 214 -10.51 -2.08 -15.78
N CYS A 215 -11.20 -0.99 -15.43
CA CYS A 215 -10.60 0.15 -14.75
C CYS A 215 -10.11 -0.24 -13.35
N VAL A 216 -10.92 -0.99 -12.59
CA VAL A 216 -10.56 -1.49 -11.26
C VAL A 216 -9.42 -2.52 -11.34
N ASP A 217 -9.41 -3.41 -12.33
CA ASP A 217 -8.31 -4.35 -12.58
C ASP A 217 -6.99 -3.64 -12.86
N LYS A 218 -7.05 -2.58 -13.68
CA LYS A 218 -5.88 -1.73 -13.94
C LYS A 218 -5.43 -1.07 -12.63
N LEU A 219 -6.36 -0.49 -11.87
CA LEU A 219 -6.07 0.15 -10.59
C LEU A 219 -5.42 -0.82 -9.59
N GLU A 220 -5.93 -2.05 -9.49
CA GLU A 220 -5.36 -3.08 -8.62
C GLU A 220 -3.91 -3.40 -8.98
N ARG A 221 -3.54 -3.43 -10.27
CA ARG A 221 -2.14 -3.63 -10.68
C ARG A 221 -1.23 -2.50 -10.19
N PHE A 222 -1.71 -1.25 -10.23
CA PHE A 222 -0.99 -0.10 -9.68
C PHE A 222 -0.84 -0.18 -8.16
N LEU A 223 -1.86 -0.69 -7.46
CA LEU A 223 -1.82 -0.89 -6.01
C LEU A 223 -0.86 -2.02 -5.61
N ARG A 224 -0.86 -3.15 -6.34
CA ARG A 224 0.01 -4.29 -6.02
C ARG A 224 1.47 -4.12 -6.49
N GLY A 225 1.77 -3.04 -7.21
CA GLY A 225 3.13 -2.78 -7.73
C GLY A 225 3.54 -3.69 -8.88
N ASP A 226 2.58 -4.36 -9.53
CA ASP A 226 2.85 -5.16 -10.74
C ASP A 226 3.06 -4.18 -11.91
N SER A 227 4.30 -3.70 -12.03
CA SER A 227 4.78 -3.07 -13.25
C SER A 227 4.60 -4.04 -14.43
N PRO A 228 4.19 -3.58 -15.62
CA PRO A 228 3.97 -4.44 -16.77
C PRO A 228 5.27 -5.04 -17.37
N GLY A 229 6.35 -5.14 -16.60
CA GLY A 229 7.67 -5.60 -17.05
C GLY A 229 8.31 -6.77 -16.28
N SER A 230 7.78 -7.20 -15.12
CA SER A 230 8.48 -8.18 -14.25
C SER A 230 8.04 -9.64 -14.39
N ARG A 231 7.42 -10.05 -15.50
CA ARG A 231 7.15 -11.47 -15.79
C ARG A 231 7.65 -11.89 -17.17
N VAL A 232 8.96 -11.93 -17.36
CA VAL A 232 9.57 -12.79 -18.39
C VAL A 232 10.78 -13.51 -17.79
N GLY A 233 10.56 -14.75 -17.37
CA GLY A 233 11.59 -15.68 -16.93
C GLY A 233 11.01 -17.02 -16.51
N GLY A 234 10.91 -17.97 -17.46
CA GLY A 234 10.71 -19.40 -17.17
C GLY A 234 9.68 -20.13 -18.05
N MET A 235 10.19 -20.87 -19.05
CA MET A 235 9.49 -21.73 -20.05
C MET A 235 8.60 -22.84 -19.40
N SER A 236 7.54 -23.38 -20.02
CA SER A 236 7.53 -24.18 -21.26
C SER A 236 6.10 -24.54 -21.71
N GLY A 237 5.86 -24.66 -23.03
CA GLY A 237 4.88 -25.62 -23.58
C GLY A 237 3.85 -25.15 -24.62
N SER A 238 4.27 -25.09 -25.89
CA SER A 238 3.54 -25.46 -27.14
C SER A 238 2.10 -24.97 -27.42
N GLY A 239 1.92 -24.25 -28.55
CA GLY A 239 0.79 -24.48 -29.47
C GLY A 239 0.10 -23.27 -30.12
N LYS A 240 0.53 -22.93 -31.35
CA LYS A 240 -0.22 -22.42 -32.53
C LYS A 240 -1.35 -21.36 -32.42
N GLY A 241 -1.27 -20.35 -33.29
CA GLY A 241 -2.41 -19.61 -33.87
C GLY A 241 -2.41 -18.11 -33.54
N ASP A 242 -1.67 -17.25 -34.24
CA ASP A 242 -2.02 -16.52 -35.48
C ASP A 242 -2.96 -15.29 -35.29
N CYS A 243 -2.66 -14.23 -36.04
CA CYS A 243 -3.45 -13.01 -36.32
C CYS A 243 -3.43 -11.80 -35.34
N THR A 244 -2.51 -10.86 -35.59
CA THR A 244 -2.70 -9.40 -35.38
C THR A 244 -3.66 -8.81 -36.43
N PRO A 245 -4.43 -7.75 -36.14
CA PRO A 245 -4.01 -6.35 -36.45
C PRO A 245 -4.45 -5.34 -35.36
N GLY A 246 -3.70 -4.30 -34.97
CA GLY A 246 -3.26 -3.16 -35.79
C GLY A 246 -3.99 -1.89 -35.33
N THR A 247 -3.47 -1.19 -34.31
CA THR A 247 -3.99 0.10 -33.81
C THR A 247 -3.52 1.25 -34.72
N PRO A 248 -4.36 2.21 -35.13
CA PRO A 248 -3.90 3.39 -35.85
C PRO A 248 -3.39 4.46 -34.86
N SER A 249 -2.10 4.79 -34.96
CA SER A 249 -1.49 5.96 -34.34
C SER A 249 -1.77 7.22 -35.18
N ILE A 250 -2.42 8.22 -34.60
CA ILE A 250 -2.52 9.57 -35.18
C ILE A 250 -1.33 10.38 -34.68
N VAL A 251 -0.40 10.66 -35.60
CA VAL A 251 0.67 11.65 -35.46
C VAL A 251 0.11 12.99 -35.95
N GLN A 252 -0.02 13.97 -35.05
CA GLN A 252 -0.26 15.37 -35.44
C GLN A 252 1.07 15.99 -35.91
N LYS A 253 1.11 16.44 -37.16
CA LYS A 253 2.15 17.33 -37.70
C LYS A 253 1.82 18.78 -37.34
N PRO A 254 2.80 19.63 -36.99
CA PRO A 254 2.59 21.06 -36.84
C PRO A 254 2.46 21.75 -38.22
N ALA A 255 1.59 22.77 -38.27
CA ALA A 255 1.24 23.53 -39.45
C ALA A 255 2.39 24.42 -39.95
N SER A 256 2.63 24.38 -41.27
CA SER A 256 3.57 25.24 -41.98
C SER A 256 2.91 26.56 -42.39
N ASN A 257 3.58 27.67 -42.04
CA ASN A 257 3.30 29.04 -42.48
C ASN A 257 3.20 29.15 -44.02
N ALA A 258 2.15 29.80 -44.51
CA ALA A 258 2.04 30.25 -45.89
C ALA A 258 2.17 31.78 -45.95
N ILE A 259 3.25 32.21 -46.58
CA ILE A 259 3.51 33.58 -47.06
C ILE A 259 2.77 33.72 -48.39
N THR A 260 1.98 34.78 -48.58
CA THR A 260 1.47 35.18 -49.90
C THR A 260 2.13 36.48 -50.36
N PRO A 261 2.68 36.54 -51.58
CA PRO A 261 3.05 37.78 -52.24
C PRO A 261 1.93 38.24 -53.19
N THR A 262 1.70 39.56 -53.22
CA THR A 262 1.50 40.49 -54.37
C THR A 262 0.70 41.68 -53.90
#